data_AF-A0A6B2JJ86-F1
#
_entry.id   AF-A0A6B2JJ86-F1
#
_cell.length_a   1.000
_cell.length_b   1.000
_cell.length_c   1.000
_cell.angle_alpha   90.00
_cell.angle_beta   90.00
_cell.angle_gamma   90.00
#
_symmetry.space_group_name_H-M   'P 1'
#
loop_
_entity.id
_entity.type
_entity.pdbx_description
1 polymer ?
#
loop_
_entity_poly.entity_id
_entity_poly.type
_entity_poly.pdbx_seq_one_letter_code
_entity_poly.pdbx_strand_id
1 'polypeptide(L)' 'RRDASRQRHDIETRVRQQLTREYATGRFRGDKEALKREVERRVQERMLLSRGNNYTRLATAPL' A
#
# COMPACT_ATOMS: atom_id res chain seq x y z
N ARG A 1 8.71 5.56 -20.67
CA ARG A 1 7.93 6.13 -19.54
C ARG A 1 6.50 5.56 -19.41
N ARG A 2 6.03 4.64 -20.27
CA ARG A 2 4.69 4.01 -20.20
C ARG A 2 4.57 2.98 -19.07
N ASP A 3 5.66 2.33 -18.70
CA ASP A 3 5.66 1.22 -17.73
C ASP A 3 5.44 1.66 -16.28
N ALA A 4 5.90 2.86 -15.92
CA ALA A 4 5.74 3.39 -14.56
C ALA A 4 4.26 3.59 -14.17
N SER A 5 3.42 4.02 -15.12
CA SER A 5 1.98 4.19 -14.89
C SER A 5 1.27 2.84 -14.75
N ARG A 6 1.67 1.85 -15.55
CA ARG A 6 1.12 0.48 -15.48
C ARG A 6 1.51 -0.21 -14.18
N GLN A 7 2.77 -0.04 -13.75
CA GLN A 7 3.28 -0.56 -12.49
C GLN A 7 2.57 0.06 -11.27
N ARG A 8 2.31 1.38 -11.30
CA ARG A 8 1.53 2.05 -10.26
C ARG A 8 0.10 1.48 -10.16
N HIS A 9 -0.56 1.27 -11.29
CA HIS A 9 -1.93 0.75 -11.33
C HIS A 9 -2.01 -0.71 -10.85
N ASP A 10 -1.05 -1.54 -11.22
CA ASP A 10 -0.94 -2.93 -10.74
C ASP A 10 -0.74 -2.98 -9.22
N ILE A 11 0.20 -2.17 -8.71
CA ILE A 11 0.47 -2.06 -7.27
C ILE A 11 -0.78 -1.56 -6.52
N GLU A 12 -1.47 -0.55 -7.05
CA GLU A 12 -2.70 -0.01 -6.45
C GLU A 12 -3.81 -1.07 -6.38
N THR A 13 -4.00 -1.82 -7.45
CA THR A 13 -4.97 -2.93 -7.51
C THR A 13 -4.65 -3.98 -6.46
N ARG A 14 -3.38 -4.37 -6.35
CA ARG A 14 -2.90 -5.37 -5.40
C ARG A 14 -3.04 -4.92 -3.95
N VAL A 15 -2.80 -3.63 -3.67
CA VAL A 15 -2.97 -3.03 -2.34
C VAL A 15 -4.44 -2.96 -1.95
N ARG A 16 -5.33 -2.54 -2.86
CA ARG A 16 -6.78 -2.50 -2.61
C ARG A 16 -7.33 -3.87 -2.26
N GLN A 17 -7.00 -4.91 -3.04
CA GLN A 17 -7.44 -6.28 -2.76
C GLN A 17 -7.00 -6.77 -1.37
N GLN A 18 -5.78 -6.45 -0.97
CA GLN A 18 -5.24 -6.85 0.32
C GLN A 18 -5.95 -6.12 1.47
N LEU A 19 -6.18 -4.81 1.33
CA LEU A 19 -6.93 -4.03 2.32
C LEU A 19 -8.39 -4.47 2.43
N THR A 20 -9.05 -4.82 1.32
CA THR A 20 -10.39 -5.41 1.35
C THR A 20 -10.40 -6.70 2.15
N ARG A 21 -9.39 -7.56 1.99
CA ARG A 21 -9.27 -8.80 2.77
C ARG A 21 -8.97 -8.51 4.24
N GLU A 22 -8.08 -7.58 4.54
CA GLU A 22 -7.78 -7.17 5.92
C GLU A 22 -9.00 -6.57 6.61
N TYR A 23 -9.80 -5.77 5.90
CA TYR A 23 -11.07 -5.23 6.39
C TYR A 23 -12.09 -6.34 6.68
N ALA A 24 -12.26 -7.28 5.74
CA ALA A 24 -13.15 -8.43 5.93
C ALA A 24 -12.74 -9.33 7.10
N THR A 25 -11.44 -9.47 7.34
CA THR A 25 -10.89 -10.23 8.50
C THR A 25 -10.83 -9.42 9.80
N GLY A 26 -11.24 -8.15 9.80
CA GLY A 26 -11.19 -7.26 10.96
C GLY A 26 -9.78 -6.81 11.38
N ARG A 27 -8.76 -7.10 10.56
CA ARG A 27 -7.36 -6.73 10.79
C ARG A 27 -7.09 -5.26 10.46
N PHE A 28 -7.81 -4.74 9.48
CA PHE A 28 -7.83 -3.31 9.18
C PHE A 28 -9.04 -2.68 9.86
N ARG A 29 -8.80 -1.76 10.79
CA ARG A 29 -9.82 -0.92 11.41
C ARG A 29 -9.60 0.53 11.01
N GLY A 30 -10.56 1.09 10.30
CA GLY A 30 -10.55 2.50 9.89
C GLY A 30 -11.71 2.82 8.95
N ASP A 31 -12.07 4.10 8.91
CA ASP A 31 -13.10 4.62 8.01
C ASP A 31 -12.61 4.67 6.55
N LYS A 32 -13.52 5.04 5.65
CA LYS A 32 -13.24 5.18 4.20
C LYS A 32 -12.03 6.11 3.91
N GLU A 33 -11.86 7.16 4.70
CA GLU A 33 -10.72 8.09 4.60
C GLU A 33 -9.40 7.43 5.05
N ALA A 34 -9.43 6.64 6.13
CA ALA A 34 -8.28 5.88 6.59
C ALA A 34 -7.87 4.81 5.55
N LEU A 35 -8.85 4.15 4.92
CA LEU A 35 -8.62 3.20 3.84
C LEU A 35 -7.92 3.88 2.65
N LYS A 36 -8.38 5.06 2.23
CA LYS A 36 -7.77 5.81 1.12
C LYS A 36 -6.32 6.19 1.44
N ARG A 37 -6.06 6.73 2.63
CA ARG A 37 -4.69 7.05 3.08
C ARG A 37 -3.79 5.82 3.13
N GLU A 38 -4.29 4.69 3.62
CA GLU A 38 -3.51 3.46 3.71
C GLU A 38 -3.22 2.86 2.32
N VAL A 39 -4.16 2.97 1.38
CA VAL A 39 -3.91 2.62 -0.03
C VAL A 39 -2.77 3.48 -0.59
N GLU A 40 -2.84 4.80 -0.45
CA GLU A 40 -1.82 5.71 -0.96
C GLU A 40 -0.44 5.45 -0.31
N ARG A 41 -0.41 5.23 1.01
CA ARG A 41 0.80 4.90 1.76
C ARG A 41 1.46 3.62 1.25
N ARG A 42 0.72 2.52 1.18
CA ARG A 42 1.25 1.21 0.74
C ARG A 42 1.62 1.21 -0.75
N VAL A 43 0.91 1.98 -1.58
CA VAL A 43 1.28 2.15 -3.00
C VAL A 43 2.62 2.89 -3.12
N GLN A 44 2.83 3.96 -2.36
CA GLN A 44 4.12 4.66 -2.34
C GLN A 44 5.25 3.75 -1.84
N GLU A 45 5.04 3.02 -0.73
CA GLU A 45 6.03 2.09 -0.20
C GLU A 45 6.41 1.01 -1.21
N ARG A 46 5.42 0.40 -1.88
CA ARG A 46 5.66 -0.62 -2.90
C ARG A 46 6.31 -0.07 -4.17
N MET A 47 5.92 1.12 -4.59
CA MET A 47 6.57 1.81 -5.72
C MET A 47 8.04 2.12 -5.42
N LEU A 48 8.36 2.45 -4.16
CA LEU A 48 9.73 2.68 -3.72
C LEU A 48 10.54 1.39 -3.65
N LEU A 49 9.98 0.33 -3.05
CA LEU A 49 10.58 -1.02 -2.99
C LEU A 49 10.82 -1.60 -4.40
N SER A 50 9.87 -1.43 -5.31
CA SER A 50 9.99 -1.92 -6.69
C SER A 50 11.05 -1.20 -7.52
N ARG A 51 11.59 -0.07 -7.03
CA ARG A 51 12.63 0.74 -7.71
C ARG A 51 14.04 0.44 -7.21
N GLY A 52 14.24 -0.54 -6.32
CA GLY A 52 15.56 -1.04 -5.95
C GLY A 52 16.35 -0.22 -4.93
N ASN A 53 15.87 0.97 -4.54
CA ASN A 53 16.50 1.74 -3.47
C ASN A 53 15.82 1.41 -2.13
N ASN A 54 16.44 0.46 -1.41
CA ASN A 54 16.21 0.18 0.00
C ASN A 54 16.09 1.50 0.79
N TYR A 55 14.87 1.90 1.14
CA TYR A 55 14.66 2.88 2.21
C TYR A 55 14.29 2.11 3.47
N THR A 56 15.19 2.25 4.43
CA THR A 56 15.16 1.84 5.82
C THR A 56 13.74 1.66 6.36
N ARG A 57 13.50 0.48 6.94
CA ARG A 57 12.33 0.14 7.76
C ARG A 57 11.88 1.37 8.56
N LEU A 58 10.82 2.05 8.13
CA LEU A 58 10.02 2.83 9.06
C LEU A 58 9.35 1.79 9.94
N ALA A 59 9.92 1.66 11.15
CA ALA A 59 9.45 0.81 12.21
C ALA A 59 7.93 0.86 12.26
N THR A 60 7.28 -0.29 12.08
CA THR A 60 5.96 -0.50 12.63
C THR A 60 6.15 -0.30 14.13
N ALA A 61 5.76 0.86 14.66
CA ALA A 61 5.59 1.01 16.10
C ALA A 61 4.63 -0.10 16.53
N PRO A 62 5.06 -1.07 17.34
CA PRO A 62 4.12 -1.96 17.98
C PRO A 62 3.35 -1.12 19.00
N LEU A 63 2.03 -1.20 18.93
CA LEU A 63 1.16 -0.90 20.07
C LEU A 63 1.46 -1.90 21.20
#